data_AF-A0A3P6RNI9-F1
#
_entry.id   AF-A0A3P6RNI9-F1
#
_cell.length_a   1.000
_cell.length_b   1.000
_cell.length_c   1.000
_cell.angle_alpha   90.00
_cell.angle_beta   90.00
_cell.angle_gamma   90.00
#
_symmetry.space_group_name_H-M   'P 1'
#
loop_
_entity.id
_entity.type
_entity.pdbx_description
1 polymer ?
#
loop_
_entity_poly.entity_id
_entity_poly.type
_entity_poly.pdbx_seq_one_letter_code
_entity_poly.pdbx_strand_id
1 'polypeptide(L)' 'MPDAKQRLNILNVHLRQEVLDSSVTPAALKKFAERAEGLSGSDLFEICREAALCSLRSWLSASYRNENANG' A
#
# COMPACT_ATOMS: atom_id res chain seq x y z
N MET A 1 -14.57 -14.03 7.98
CA MET A 1 -13.77 -12.91 7.44
C MET A 1 -13.40 -11.96 8.56
N PRO A 2 -12.20 -11.35 8.56
CA PRO A 2 -11.78 -10.46 9.64
C PRO A 2 -12.69 -9.25 9.75
N ASP A 3 -12.96 -8.79 10.97
CA ASP A 3 -13.67 -7.54 11.24
C ASP A 3 -12.79 -6.31 10.91
N ALA A 4 -13.36 -5.10 10.96
CA ALA A 4 -12.63 -3.87 10.62
C ALA A 4 -11.37 -3.64 11.48
N LYS A 5 -11.40 -4.01 12.77
CA LYS A 5 -10.26 -3.86 13.68
C LYS A 5 -9.16 -4.87 13.34
N GLN A 6 -9.54 -6.11 13.04
CA GLN A 6 -8.61 -7.15 12.59
C GLN A 6 -7.96 -6.78 11.25
N ARG A 7 -8.73 -6.25 10.29
CA ARG A 7 -8.19 -5.74 9.00
C ARG A 7 -7.20 -4.59 9.20
N LEU A 8 -7.50 -3.65 10.09
CA LEU A 8 -6.56 -2.58 10.45
C LEU A 8 -5.26 -3.14 11.04
N ASN A 9 -5.35 -4.14 11.92
CA ASN A 9 -4.15 -4.79 12.47
C ASN A 9 -3.32 -5.50 11.39
N ILE A 10 -3.97 -6.20 10.47
CA ILE A 10 -3.30 -6.86 9.34
C ILE A 10 -2.53 -5.82 8.50
N LEU A 11 -3.19 -4.71 8.14
CA LEU A 11 -2.55 -3.61 7.42
C LEU A 11 -1.35 -3.04 8.19
N ASN A 12 -1.50 -2.79 9.50
CA ASN A 12 -0.42 -2.27 10.33
C ASN A 12 0.77 -3.24 10.39
N VAL A 13 0.54 -4.56 10.43
CA VAL A 13 1.62 -5.55 10.41
C VAL A 13 2.38 -5.50 9.09
N HIS A 14 1.68 -5.47 7.96
CA HIS A 14 2.31 -5.46 6.64
C HIS A 14 2.99 -4.14 6.29
N LEU A 15 2.48 -3.01 6.81
CA LEU A 15 3.03 -1.69 6.52
C LEU A 15 4.08 -1.21 7.54
N ARG A 16 4.33 -1.96 8.63
CA ARG A 16 5.20 -1.52 9.75
C ARG A 16 6.63 -1.17 9.33
N GLN A 17 7.17 -1.86 8.33
CA GLN A 17 8.56 -1.70 7.87
C GLN A 17 8.65 -0.99 6.52
N GLU A 18 7.51 -0.54 5.99
CA GLU A 18 7.44 0.10 4.68
C GLU A 18 7.67 1.61 4.79
N VAL A 19 8.23 2.20 3.74
CA VAL A 19 8.29 3.65 3.59
C VAL A 19 6.97 4.11 3.01
N LEU A 20 6.18 4.79 3.82
CA LEU A 20 4.86 5.28 3.44
C LEU A 20 4.88 6.76 3.09
N ASP A 21 4.08 7.14 2.10
CA ASP A 21 3.80 8.54 1.83
C ASP A 21 3.07 9.20 3.01
N SER A 22 3.29 10.50 3.18
CA SER A 22 2.64 11.31 4.23
C SER A 22 1.10 11.25 4.24
N SER A 23 0.48 10.94 3.09
CA SER A 23 -0.96 10.76 2.96
C SER A 23 -1.47 9.44 3.57
N VAL A 24 -0.60 8.46 3.80
CA VAL A 24 -0.94 7.17 4.42
C VAL A 24 -0.91 7.32 5.94
N THR A 25 -1.91 8.04 6.45
CA THR A 25 -2.05 8.31 7.89
C THR A 25 -2.78 7.17 8.63
N PRO A 26 -2.66 7.07 9.96
CA PRO A 26 -3.45 6.12 10.75
C PRO A 26 -4.97 6.23 10.54
N ALA A 27 -5.47 7.46 10.33
CA ALA A 27 -6.89 7.70 10.04
C ALA A 27 -7.28 7.19 8.65
N ALA A 28 -6.40 7.35 7.65
CA ALA A 28 -6.62 6.81 6.31
C ALA A 28 -6.65 5.27 6.33
N LEU A 29 -5.73 4.63 7.04
CA LEU A 29 -5.70 3.18 7.21
C LEU A 29 -6.95 2.65 7.93
N LYS A 30 -7.40 3.34 8.98
CA LYS A 30 -8.66 2.99 9.67
C LYS A 30 -9.86 3.06 8.71
N LYS A 31 -9.98 4.15 7.94
CA LYS A 31 -11.06 4.32 6.96
C LYS A 31 -11.02 3.27 5.85
N PHE A 32 -9.82 2.89 5.40
CA PHE A 32 -9.66 1.80 4.44
C PHE A 32 -10.11 0.47 5.04
N ALA A 33 -9.69 0.14 6.27
CA ALA A 33 -10.07 -1.09 6.94
C ALA A 33 -11.59 -1.18 7.13
N GLU A 34 -12.28 -0.09 7.46
CA GLU A 34 -13.75 -0.03 7.55
C GLU A 34 -14.44 -0.37 6.22
N ARG A 35 -13.87 0.06 5.09
CA ARG A 35 -14.41 -0.16 3.73
C ARG A 35 -14.02 -1.50 3.10
N ALA A 36 -13.00 -2.17 3.64
CA ALA A 36 -12.45 -3.44 3.14
C ALA A 36 -13.24 -4.67 3.61
N GLU A 37 -14.56 -4.55 3.79
CA GLU A 37 -15.40 -5.68 4.18
C GLU A 37 -15.35 -6.79 3.13
N GLY A 38 -15.32 -8.05 3.59
CA GLY A 38 -15.23 -9.20 2.71
C GLY A 38 -13.82 -9.50 2.18
N LEU A 39 -12.78 -8.76 2.59
CA LEU A 39 -11.39 -9.10 2.30
C LEU A 39 -10.75 -9.96 3.40
N SER A 40 -10.02 -11.00 2.98
CA SER A 40 -9.24 -11.88 3.85
C SER A 40 -7.87 -11.27 4.17
N GLY A 41 -7.11 -11.92 5.06
CA GLY A 41 -5.74 -11.49 5.33
C GLY A 41 -4.83 -11.54 4.11
N SER A 42 -4.98 -12.57 3.25
CA SER A 42 -4.22 -12.68 2.00
C SER A 42 -4.62 -11.62 0.98
N ASP A 43 -5.90 -11.25 0.90
CA ASP A 43 -6.33 -10.18 -0.01
C ASP A 43 -5.71 -8.83 0.40
N LEU A 44 -5.69 -8.53 1.70
CA LEU A 44 -5.07 -7.32 2.22
C LEU A 44 -3.56 -7.30 1.98
N PHE A 45 -2.89 -8.45 2.14
CA PHE A 45 -1.47 -8.58 1.84
C PHE A 45 -1.18 -8.32 0.36
N GLU A 46 -1.92 -8.94 -0.56
CA GLU A 46 -1.72 -8.75 -2.01
C GLU A 46 -1.99 -7.31 -2.44
N ILE A 47 -2.97 -6.63 -1.83
CA ILE A 47 -3.20 -5.19 -2.08
C ILE A 47 -1.95 -4.37 -1.70
N CYS A 48 -1.37 -4.61 -0.51
CA CYS A 48 -0.15 -3.91 -0.09
C CYS A 48 1.03 -4.21 -1.02
N ARG A 49 1.20 -5.48 -1.40
CA ARG A 49 2.25 -5.94 -2.30
C ARG A 49 2.14 -5.29 -3.68
N GLU A 50 0.95 -5.28 -4.28
CA GLU A 50 0.71 -4.66 -5.59
C GLU A 50 0.85 -3.14 -5.55
N ALA A 51 0.49 -2.48 -4.44
CA ALA A 51 0.74 -1.04 -4.26
C ALA A 51 2.24 -0.71 -4.27
N ALA A 52 3.06 -1.51 -3.57
CA ALA A 52 4.51 -1.35 -3.57
C ALA A 52 5.12 -1.58 -4.97
N LEU A 53 4.67 -2.63 -5.67
CA LEU A 53 5.12 -2.91 -7.05
C LEU A 53 4.71 -1.81 -8.03
N CYS A 54 3.51 -1.26 -7.91
CA CYS A 54 3.07 -0.12 -8.71
C CYS A 54 3.98 1.10 -8.48
N SER A 55 4.31 1.39 -7.22
CA SER A 55 5.23 2.49 -6.86
C SER A 55 6.61 2.29 -7.48
N LEU A 56 7.19 1.08 -7.35
CA LEU A 56 8.49 0.74 -7.93
C LEU A 56 8.50 0.85 -9.46
N ARG A 57 7.48 0.33 -10.14
CA ARG A 57 7.35 0.42 -11.60
C ARG A 57 7.24 1.88 -12.06
N SER A 58 6.48 2.69 -11.35
CA SER A 58 6.36 4.12 -11.62
C SER A 58 7.71 4.83 -11.47
N TRP A 59 8.44 4.57 -10.37
CA TRP A 59 9.76 5.13 -10.13
C TRP A 59 10.76 4.75 -11.23
N LEU A 60 10.87 3.45 -11.58
CA LEU A 60 11.73 2.99 -12.67
C LEU A 60 11.40 3.69 -13.99
N SER A 61 10.11 3.82 -14.33
CA SER A 61 9.68 4.47 -15.56
C SER A 61 10.02 5.97 -15.60
N ALA A 62 9.99 6.65 -14.45
CA ALA A 62 10.39 8.05 -14.33
C ALA A 62 11.91 8.20 -14.45
N SER A 63 12.69 7.31 -13.83
CA SER A 63 14.15 7.31 -13.89
C SER A 63 14.66 7.16 -15.33
N TYR A 64 14.12 6.20 -16.10
CA TYR A 64 14.49 6.04 -17.52
C TYR A 64 14.12 7.24 -18.39
N ARG A 65 13.03 7.94 -18.07
CA ARG A 65 12.65 9.16 -18.81
C ARG A 65 13.65 10.29 -18.57
N ASN A 66 14.15 10.41 -17.34
CA ASN A 66 15.08 11.47 -16.96
C ASN A 66 16.49 11.26 -17.54
N GLU A 67 16.93 10.01 -17.74
CA GLU A 67 18.23 9.73 -18.39
C GLU A 67 18.21 10.05 -19.89
N ASN A 68 17.10 9.78 -20.59
CA ASN A 68 16.97 10.05 -22.02
C ASN A 68 16.67 11.52 -22.37
N ALA A 69 16.30 12.34 -21.39
CA ALA A 69 16.01 13.77 -21.59
C ALA A 69 17.23 14.69 -21.36
N ASN A 70 18.32 14.14 -20.81
CA ASN A 70 19.57 14.87 -20.50
C ASN A 70 20.73 14.50 -21.45
N GLY A 71 20.45 13.78 -22.55
CA GLY A 71 21.41 13.39 -23.58
C GLY A 71 21.17 14.09 -24.90
#